data_AF-A0ABC9SQQ0-F1
#
_entry.id   AF-A0ABC9SQQ0-F1
#
_cell.length_a   1.000
_cell.length_b   1.000
_cell.length_c   1.000
_cell.angle_alpha   90.00
_cell.angle_beta   90.00
_cell.angle_gamma   90.00
#
_symmetry.space_group_name_H-M   'P 1'
#
loop_
_entity.id
_entity.type
_entity.pdbx_description
1 polymer ?
#
loop_
_entity_poly.entity_id
_entity_poly.type
_entity_poly.pdbx_seq_one_letter_code
_entity_poly.pdbx_strand_id
1 'polypeptide(L)'
;MSLLIVSLFITYMLFNIYTDFLYLKTKGYWHLIFLVLCICLGVITHIKLLDLMCVVCVSLVVGILRENMKLIRFSPGDTKMIIVASLFYFLISPEEGVLYTALMVHIAIFMCSSILTGFITLLLLFKSFIRFKTITGYHSIKFKKMNISLVTDGWKVTRMYYCLPAAISVLGGVIPLILISLK
;
A
#
# COMPACT_ATOMS: atom_id res chain seq x y z
N MET A 1 -19.18 -14.95 -7.31
CA MET A 1 -18.85 -13.57 -7.72
C MET A 1 -17.71 -12.98 -6.90
N SER A 2 -17.72 -13.14 -5.57
CA SER A 2 -16.64 -12.72 -4.66
C SER A 2 -15.24 -13.21 -5.08
N LEU A 3 -15.07 -14.49 -5.38
CA LEU A 3 -13.80 -15.08 -5.84
C LEU A 3 -13.22 -14.39 -7.10
N LEU A 4 -14.08 -13.98 -8.03
CA LEU A 4 -13.68 -13.25 -9.24
C LEU A 4 -13.19 -11.83 -8.89
N ILE A 5 -13.90 -11.15 -7.97
CA ILE A 5 -13.54 -9.81 -7.47
C ILE A 5 -12.19 -9.86 -6.75
N VAL A 6 -11.98 -10.88 -5.89
CA VAL A 6 -10.70 -11.10 -5.19
C VAL A 6 -9.56 -11.39 -6.16
N SER A 7 -9.78 -12.22 -7.18
CA SER A 7 -8.78 -12.52 -8.21
C SER A 7 -8.38 -11.27 -8.99
N LEU A 8 -9.36 -10.43 -9.37
CA LEU A 8 -9.11 -9.14 -10.02
C LEU A 8 -8.32 -8.20 -9.11
N PHE A 9 -8.67 -8.12 -7.82
CA PHE A 9 -7.95 -7.30 -6.85
C PHE A 9 -6.48 -7.75 -6.70
N ILE A 10 -6.23 -9.06 -6.56
CA ILE A 10 -4.87 -9.60 -6.47
C ILE A 10 -4.09 -9.29 -7.75
N THR A 11 -4.70 -9.46 -8.92
CA THR A 11 -4.07 -9.15 -10.21
C THR A 11 -3.69 -7.67 -10.31
N TYR A 12 -4.60 -6.78 -9.91
CA TYR A 12 -4.36 -5.34 -9.83
C TYR A 12 -3.16 -5.01 -8.91
N MET A 13 -3.13 -5.60 -7.72
CA MET A 13 -2.07 -5.33 -6.76
C MET A 13 -0.72 -5.91 -7.18
N LEU A 14 -0.68 -7.11 -7.74
CA LEU A 14 0.56 -7.70 -8.28
C LEU A 14 1.12 -6.84 -9.41
N PHE A 15 0.26 -6.31 -10.28
CA PHE A 15 0.69 -5.41 -11.33
C PHE A 15 1.27 -4.11 -10.77
N ASN A 16 0.62 -3.50 -9.77
CA ASN A 16 1.14 -2.30 -9.10
C ASN A 16 2.49 -2.56 -8.42
N ILE A 17 2.62 -3.67 -7.69
CA ILE A 17 3.88 -4.08 -7.05
C ILE A 17 4.98 -4.23 -8.11
N TYR A 18 4.70 -4.95 -9.20
CA TYR A 18 5.64 -5.13 -10.31
C TYR A 18 6.09 -3.79 -10.91
N THR A 19 5.15 -2.89 -11.19
CA THR A 19 5.47 -1.58 -11.77
C THR A 19 6.23 -0.67 -10.80
N ASP A 20 5.92 -0.71 -9.50
CA ASP A 20 6.62 0.05 -8.47
C ASP A 20 8.08 -0.41 -8.35
N PHE A 21 8.34 -1.72 -8.39
CA PHE A 21 9.70 -2.27 -8.33
C PHE A 21 10.53 -1.96 -9.58
N LEU A 22 9.93 -1.98 -10.77
CA LEU A 22 10.67 -1.81 -12.03
C LEU A 22 10.88 -0.35 -12.44
N TYR A 23 9.86 0.48 -12.26
CA TYR A 23 9.84 1.82 -12.85
C TYR A 23 9.84 2.94 -11.80
N LEU A 24 9.60 2.62 -10.52
CA LEU A 24 9.41 3.61 -9.43
C LEU A 24 8.40 4.71 -9.81
N LYS A 25 7.44 4.38 -10.70
CA LYS A 25 6.43 5.29 -11.25
C LYS A 25 5.08 4.60 -11.22
N THR A 26 4.12 5.25 -10.57
CA THR A 26 2.71 4.84 -10.59
C THR A 26 2.10 5.20 -11.94
N LYS A 27 1.59 4.21 -12.66
CA LYS A 27 0.90 4.45 -13.94
C LYS A 27 -0.55 4.84 -13.67
N GLY A 28 -0.82 6.15 -13.59
CA GLY A 28 -2.14 6.71 -13.26
C GLY A 28 -3.33 6.13 -14.05
N TYR A 29 -3.14 5.77 -15.31
CA TYR A 29 -4.18 5.18 -16.16
C TYR A 29 -4.68 3.83 -15.65
N TRP A 30 -3.84 3.02 -15.01
CA TRP A 30 -4.25 1.71 -14.49
C TRP A 30 -5.23 1.84 -13.33
N HIS A 31 -4.98 2.77 -12.40
CA HIS A 31 -5.92 3.05 -11.32
C HIS A 31 -7.28 3.47 -11.86
N LEU A 32 -7.31 4.29 -12.93
CA LEU A 32 -8.56 4.71 -13.56
C LEU A 32 -9.30 3.54 -14.22
N ILE A 33 -8.61 2.68 -14.96
CA ILE A 33 -9.20 1.50 -15.60
C ILE A 33 -9.85 0.60 -14.53
N PHE A 34 -9.13 0.29 -13.45
CA PHE A 34 -9.65 -0.55 -12.38
C PHE A 34 -10.77 0.14 -11.59
N LEU A 35 -10.73 1.47 -11.42
CA LEU A 35 -11.83 2.23 -10.81
C LEU A 35 -13.13 2.08 -11.61
N VAL A 36 -13.07 2.31 -12.92
CA VAL A 36 -14.23 2.18 -13.82
C VAL A 36 -14.74 0.74 -13.81
N LEU A 37 -13.83 -0.24 -13.86
CA LEU A 37 -14.18 -1.65 -13.81
C LEU A 37 -14.90 -2.02 -12.51
N CYS A 38 -14.45 -1.52 -11.35
CA CYS A 38 -15.14 -1.71 -10.07
C CYS A 38 -16.55 -1.10 -10.06
N ILE A 39 -16.71 0.10 -10.63
CA ILE A 39 -18.03 0.74 -10.71
C ILE A 39 -18.97 -0.09 -11.59
N CYS A 40 -18.50 -0.52 -12.77
CA CYS A 40 -19.28 -1.39 -13.67
C CYS A 40 -19.68 -2.70 -12.99
N LEU A 41 -18.73 -3.36 -12.30
CA LEU A 41 -19.03 -4.58 -11.53
C LEU A 41 -20.06 -4.32 -10.44
N GLY A 42 -19.95 -3.21 -9.71
CA GLY A 42 -20.90 -2.83 -8.67
C GLY A 42 -22.32 -2.64 -9.20
N VAL A 43 -22.46 -1.98 -10.36
CA VAL A 43 -23.75 -1.82 -11.03
C VAL A 43 -24.32 -3.17 -11.49
N ILE A 44 -23.49 -4.06 -12.04
CA ILE A 44 -23.90 -5.42 -12.44
C ILE A 44 -24.35 -6.25 -11.23
N THR A 45 -23.73 -6.07 -10.06
CA THR A 45 -24.12 -6.73 -8.81
C THR A 45 -25.25 -6.01 -8.06
N HIS A 46 -25.95 -5.09 -8.72
CA HIS A 46 -27.08 -4.31 -8.16
C HIS A 46 -26.74 -3.46 -6.92
N ILE A 47 -25.47 -3.10 -6.73
CA ILE A 47 -25.06 -2.12 -5.72
C ILE A 47 -25.43 -0.73 -6.23
N LYS A 48 -26.03 0.09 -5.37
CA LYS A 48 -26.46 1.44 -5.75
C LYS A 48 -25.25 2.26 -6.18
N LEU A 49 -25.35 2.90 -7.34
CA LEU A 49 -24.29 3.77 -7.84
C LEU A 49 -23.92 4.88 -6.85
N LEU A 50 -24.91 5.39 -6.11
CA LEU A 50 -24.70 6.39 -5.06
C LEU A 50 -23.75 5.87 -3.96
N ASP A 51 -23.88 4.62 -3.54
CA ASP A 51 -23.05 4.03 -2.50
C ASP A 51 -21.59 3.88 -2.99
N LEU A 52 -21.42 3.42 -4.23
CA LEU A 52 -20.10 3.34 -4.88
C LEU A 52 -19.42 4.72 -4.96
N MET A 53 -20.16 5.74 -5.38
CA MET A 53 -19.66 7.12 -5.44
C MET A 53 -19.33 7.67 -4.06
N CYS A 54 -20.14 7.39 -3.04
CA CYS A 54 -19.83 7.80 -1.69
C CYS A 54 -18.57 7.11 -1.14
N VAL A 55 -18.34 5.82 -1.42
CA VAL A 55 -17.08 5.14 -1.03
C VAL A 55 -15.89 5.84 -1.66
N VAL A 56 -15.97 6.16 -2.95
CA VAL A 56 -14.91 6.90 -3.66
C VAL A 56 -14.66 8.27 -3.02
N CYS A 57 -15.72 9.04 -2.77
CA CYS A 57 -15.62 10.36 -2.17
C CYS A 57 -15.02 10.32 -0.76
N VAL A 58 -15.51 9.43 0.10
CA VAL A 58 -15.00 9.30 1.48
C VAL A 58 -13.54 8.86 1.45
N SER A 59 -13.20 7.84 0.66
CA SER A 59 -11.82 7.38 0.53
C SER A 59 -10.89 8.45 -0.04
N LEU A 60 -11.36 9.27 -0.97
CA LEU A 60 -10.60 10.39 -1.50
C LEU A 60 -10.37 11.48 -0.45
N VAL A 61 -11.41 11.87 0.31
CA VAL A 61 -11.29 12.88 1.36
C VAL A 61 -10.29 12.43 2.43
N VAL A 62 -10.40 11.18 2.91
CA VAL A 62 -9.48 10.62 3.90
C VAL A 62 -8.06 10.52 3.34
N GLY A 63 -7.92 10.10 2.07
CA GLY A 63 -6.63 10.06 1.39
C GLY A 63 -5.95 11.43 1.27
N ILE A 64 -6.68 12.46 0.82
CA ILE A 64 -6.18 13.84 0.71
C ILE A 64 -5.80 14.40 2.08
N LEU A 65 -6.60 14.15 3.11
CA LEU A 65 -6.27 14.55 4.48
C LEU A 65 -4.93 13.95 4.89
N ARG A 66 -4.68 12.67 4.57
CA ARG A 66 -3.42 11.97 4.89
C ARG A 66 -2.23 12.46 4.06
N GLU A 67 -2.40 12.76 2.77
CA GLU A 67 -1.34 13.34 1.93
C GLU A 67 -0.77 14.64 2.54
N ASN A 68 -1.63 15.42 3.19
CA ASN A 68 -1.26 16.68 3.82
C ASN A 68 -0.66 16.53 5.23
N MET A 69 -0.65 15.33 5.82
CA MET A 69 -0.05 15.10 7.13
C MET A 69 1.47 14.95 7.04
N LYS A 70 2.20 15.58 7.99
CA LYS A 70 3.67 15.62 8.00
C LYS A 70 4.35 14.31 8.41
N LEU A 71 3.63 13.41 9.09
CA LEU A 71 4.19 12.21 9.73
C LEU A 71 4.46 11.07 8.73
N ILE A 72 3.58 10.87 7.75
CA ILE A 72 3.70 9.83 6.72
C ILE A 72 3.15 10.42 5.41
N ARG A 73 4.05 10.87 4.53
CA ARG A 73 3.66 11.41 3.23
C ARG A 73 3.25 10.27 2.31
N PHE A 74 1.95 10.13 2.06
CA PHE A 74 1.45 9.34 0.94
C PHE A 74 1.64 10.12 -0.36
N SER A 75 1.99 9.41 -1.42
CA SER A 75 2.00 9.97 -2.77
C SER A 75 0.56 10.05 -3.30
N PRO A 76 0.25 11.02 -4.18
CA PRO A 76 -1.03 11.04 -4.91
C PRO A 76 -1.35 9.73 -5.65
N GLY A 77 -0.33 8.93 -5.98
CA GLY A 77 -0.53 7.59 -6.53
C GLY A 77 -1.13 6.61 -5.51
N ASP A 78 -0.68 6.68 -4.26
CA ASP A 78 -1.09 5.77 -3.21
C ASP A 78 -2.54 6.00 -2.81
N THR A 79 -2.98 7.27 -2.75
CA THR A 79 -4.38 7.61 -2.51
C THR A 79 -5.30 7.04 -3.58
N LYS A 80 -4.91 7.14 -4.86
CA LYS A 80 -5.67 6.51 -5.96
C LYS A 80 -5.75 5.00 -5.79
N MET A 81 -4.66 4.37 -5.33
CA MET A 81 -4.64 2.94 -5.08
C MET A 81 -5.54 2.55 -3.91
N ILE A 82 -5.59 3.35 -2.83
CA ILE A 82 -6.48 3.14 -1.69
C ILE A 82 -7.95 3.27 -2.12
N ILE A 83 -8.30 4.26 -2.93
CA ILE A 83 -9.67 4.44 -3.45
C ILE A 83 -10.14 3.18 -4.19
N VAL A 84 -9.31 2.66 -5.11
CA VAL A 84 -9.62 1.43 -5.85
C VAL A 84 -9.74 0.24 -4.90
N ALA A 85 -8.84 0.12 -3.92
CA ALA A 85 -8.89 -0.94 -2.92
C ALA A 85 -10.15 -0.88 -2.04
N SER A 86 -10.59 0.32 -1.64
CA SER A 86 -11.84 0.52 -0.90
C SER A 86 -13.05 0.07 -1.70
N LEU A 87 -13.11 0.37 -3.00
CA LEU A 87 -14.17 -0.12 -3.87
C LEU A 87 -14.14 -1.65 -3.97
N PHE A 88 -12.98 -2.26 -4.18
CA PHE A 88 -12.87 -3.72 -4.22
C PHE A 88 -13.37 -4.38 -2.95
N TYR A 89 -13.04 -3.81 -1.79
CA TYR A 89 -13.54 -4.31 -0.51
C TYR A 89 -15.07 -4.13 -0.38
N PHE A 90 -15.59 -2.95 -0.74
CA PHE A 90 -17.02 -2.69 -0.70
C PHE A 90 -17.84 -3.59 -1.66
N LEU A 91 -17.27 -3.98 -2.81
CA LEU A 91 -17.90 -4.96 -3.71
C LEU A 91 -18.03 -6.36 -3.09
N ILE A 92 -17.16 -6.71 -2.14
CA ILE A 92 -17.18 -8.00 -1.45
C ILE A 92 -18.15 -7.94 -0.26
N SER A 93 -18.23 -6.79 0.41
CA SER A 93 -18.97 -6.62 1.66
C SER A 93 -19.80 -5.33 1.68
N PRO A 94 -20.81 -5.23 0.79
CA PRO A 94 -21.61 -4.01 0.66
C PRO A 94 -22.47 -3.73 1.92
N GLU A 95 -22.78 -4.76 2.71
CA GLU A 95 -23.65 -4.66 3.89
C GLU A 95 -23.00 -3.93 5.08
N GLU A 96 -21.67 -3.87 5.13
CA GLU A 96 -20.94 -3.21 6.24
C GLU A 96 -21.08 -1.68 6.22
N GLY A 97 -21.55 -1.12 5.11
CA GLY A 97 -21.82 0.30 4.95
C GLY A 97 -20.64 1.11 4.40
N VAL A 98 -20.99 2.18 3.69
CA VAL A 98 -20.07 3.02 2.91
C VAL A 98 -18.98 3.67 3.77
N LEU A 99 -19.36 4.29 4.89
CA LEU A 99 -18.42 4.98 5.77
C LEU A 99 -17.47 4.01 6.47
N TYR A 100 -18.03 2.89 6.94
CA TYR A 100 -17.27 1.86 7.64
C TYR A 100 -16.20 1.25 6.72
N THR A 101 -16.58 0.83 5.51
CA THR A 101 -15.64 0.21 4.56
C THR A 101 -14.50 1.15 4.16
N ALA A 102 -14.80 2.41 3.84
CA ALA A 102 -13.78 3.40 3.50
C ALA A 102 -12.79 3.64 4.65
N LEU A 103 -13.28 3.83 5.88
CA LEU A 103 -12.43 4.07 7.05
C LEU A 103 -11.61 2.84 7.45
N MET A 104 -12.23 1.66 7.47
CA MET A 104 -11.56 0.41 7.87
C MET A 104 -10.42 0.05 6.92
N VAL A 105 -10.60 0.25 5.61
CA VAL A 105 -9.53 0.05 4.64
C VAL A 105 -8.36 0.99 4.92
N HIS A 106 -8.60 2.27 5.19
CA HIS A 106 -7.53 3.22 5.55
C HIS A 106 -6.80 2.81 6.83
N ILE A 107 -7.54 2.39 7.85
CA ILE A 107 -6.99 1.95 9.13
C ILE A 107 -6.13 0.69 8.93
N ALA A 108 -6.63 -0.31 8.21
CA ALA A 108 -5.90 -1.55 7.97
C ALA A 108 -4.59 -1.33 7.20
N ILE A 109 -4.63 -0.49 6.16
CA ILE A 109 -3.45 -0.11 5.37
C ILE A 109 -2.44 0.65 6.24
N PHE A 110 -2.92 1.55 7.09
CA PHE A 110 -2.07 2.28 8.03
C PHE A 110 -1.39 1.37 9.05
N MET A 111 -2.15 0.45 9.66
CA MET A 111 -1.62 -0.52 10.61
C MET A 111 -0.57 -1.42 9.94
N CYS A 112 -0.87 -1.94 8.75
CA CYS A 112 0.07 -2.76 7.98
C CYS A 112 1.35 -1.99 7.63
N SER A 113 1.22 -0.75 7.14
CA SER A 113 2.36 0.13 6.83
C SER A 113 3.21 0.40 8.07
N SER A 114 2.58 0.65 9.22
CA SER A 114 3.28 0.95 10.48
C SER A 114 4.05 -0.27 11.00
N ILE A 115 3.42 -1.45 10.98
CA ILE A 115 4.06 -2.72 11.36
C ILE A 115 5.25 -3.01 10.44
N LEU A 116 5.07 -2.86 9.13
CA LEU A 116 6.12 -3.14 8.15
C LEU A 116 7.31 -2.19 8.31
N THR A 117 7.03 -0.90 8.53
CA THR A 117 8.07 0.10 8.82
C THR A 117 8.80 -0.23 10.11
N GLY A 118 8.08 -0.56 11.18
CA GLY A 118 8.64 -0.98 12.46
C GLY A 118 9.56 -2.20 12.32
N PHE A 119 9.10 -3.24 11.61
CA PHE A 119 9.88 -4.44 11.36
C PHE A 119 11.17 -4.16 10.56
N ILE A 120 11.10 -3.33 9.51
CA ILE A 120 12.29 -2.92 8.76
C ILE A 120 13.26 -2.13 9.64
N THR A 121 12.77 -1.17 10.44
CA THR A 121 13.64 -0.42 11.34
C THR A 121 14.32 -1.31 12.36
N LEU A 122 13.60 -2.30 12.90
CA LEU A 122 14.16 -3.29 13.82
C LEU A 122 15.23 -4.15 13.14
N LEU A 123 14.97 -4.67 11.94
CA LEU A 123 15.96 -5.45 11.16
C LEU A 123 17.22 -4.64 10.87
N LEU A 124 17.09 -3.35 10.55
CA LEU A 124 18.22 -2.47 10.31
C LEU A 124 19.01 -2.17 11.58
N LEU A 125 18.33 -1.98 12.72
CA LEU A 125 18.97 -1.87 14.03
C LEU A 125 19.74 -3.16 14.37
N PHE A 126 19.14 -4.33 14.18
CA PHE A 126 19.83 -5.61 14.36
C PHE A 126 21.05 -5.75 13.44
N LYS A 127 20.93 -5.40 12.15
CA LYS A 127 22.07 -5.41 11.22
C LYS A 127 23.19 -4.45 11.66
N SER A 128 22.82 -3.26 12.15
CA SER A 128 23.78 -2.30 12.70
C SER A 128 24.46 -2.85 13.96
N PHE A 129 23.73 -3.54 14.82
CA PHE A 129 24.23 -4.16 16.05
C PHE A 129 25.15 -5.35 15.75
N ILE A 130 24.82 -6.16 14.75
CA ILE A 130 25.65 -7.29 14.28
C ILE A 130 26.95 -6.79 13.63
N ARG A 131 26.94 -5.63 12.96
CA ARG A 131 28.16 -5.03 12.38
C ARG A 131 29.23 -4.62 13.39
N PHE A 132 28.91 -4.55 14.69
CA PHE A 132 29.89 -4.28 15.74
C PHE A 132 30.60 -5.54 16.28
N LYS A 133 30.25 -6.73 15.80
CA LYS A 133 30.99 -7.97 16.12
C LYS A 133 31.44 -8.67 14.84
N THR A 134 32.77 -8.73 14.68
CA THR A 134 33.58 -9.64 13.83
C THR A 134 33.69 -9.40 12.31
N ILE A 135 34.85 -8.83 11.93
CA ILE A 135 35.94 -9.44 11.15
C ILE A 135 35.70 -9.79 9.66
N THR A 136 36.55 -9.16 8.83
CA THR A 136 37.09 -9.51 7.49
C THR A 136 36.53 -10.72 6.74
N GLY A 137 35.95 -10.50 5.56
CA GLY A 137 35.79 -11.55 4.54
C GLY A 137 34.61 -11.39 3.58
N TYR A 138 34.94 -11.18 2.30
CA TYR A 138 34.19 -11.45 1.05
C TYR A 138 32.68 -11.79 1.08
N HIS A 139 31.85 -10.90 0.53
CA HIS A 139 31.09 -11.09 -0.72
C HIS A 139 30.18 -9.86 -0.94
N SER A 140 30.50 -9.05 -1.95
CA SER A 140 29.73 -7.87 -2.30
C SER A 140 28.49 -8.24 -3.10
N ILE A 141 27.32 -8.21 -2.47
CA ILE A 141 26.04 -8.18 -3.19
C ILE A 141 25.90 -6.78 -3.81
N LYS A 142 26.21 -6.65 -5.10
CA LYS A 142 26.02 -5.41 -5.85
C LYS A 142 24.53 -5.19 -6.13
N PHE A 143 23.88 -4.43 -5.26
CA PHE A 143 22.61 -3.77 -5.61
C PHE A 143 22.89 -2.70 -6.68
N LYS A 144 22.14 -2.77 -7.77
CA LYS A 144 22.28 -1.91 -8.95
C LYS A 144 22.02 -0.44 -8.52
N LYS A 145 23.10 0.34 -8.45
CA LYS A 145 23.20 1.81 -8.29
C LYS A 145 22.20 2.46 -7.31
N MET A 146 22.60 2.55 -6.04
CA MET A 146 22.26 3.68 -5.19
C MET A 146 23.51 4.05 -4.39
N ASN A 147 24.01 5.29 -4.56
CA ASN A 147 25.31 5.72 -4.04
C ASN A 147 25.35 5.58 -2.52
N ILE A 148 26.20 4.66 -2.05
CA ILE A 148 26.58 4.53 -0.64
C ILE A 148 27.98 5.14 -0.53
N SER A 149 28.06 6.32 0.10
CA SER A 149 29.33 6.85 0.63
C SER A 149 29.26 6.83 2.14
N LEU A 150 29.95 5.87 2.75
CA LEU A 150 30.20 5.81 4.19
C LEU A 150 31.60 6.39 4.42
N VAL A 151 31.67 7.58 5.00
CA VAL A 151 32.88 8.09 5.66
C VAL A 151 32.54 8.20 7.14
N THR A 152 33.26 7.42 7.95
CA THR A 152 33.22 7.47 9.41
C THR A 152 34.00 8.67 9.91
N ASP A 153 33.36 9.49 10.75
CA ASP A 153 33.83 9.84 12.10
C ASP A 153 32.89 10.91 12.66
N GLY A 154 32.32 10.63 13.84
CA GLY A 154 31.43 11.55 14.55
C GLY A 154 30.06 11.72 13.92
N TRP A 155 29.10 10.90 14.35
CA TRP A 155 27.65 11.17 14.32
C TRP A 155 27.13 11.97 13.10
N LYS A 156 26.84 11.26 12.01
CA LYS A 156 25.81 11.70 11.05
C LYS A 156 24.94 10.51 10.68
N VAL A 157 23.80 10.41 11.34
CA VAL A 157 22.66 9.61 10.87
C VAL A 157 22.14 10.30 9.61
N THR A 158 22.73 9.95 8.46
CA THR A 158 22.19 10.33 7.16
C THR A 158 20.84 9.64 7.01
N ARG A 159 19.76 10.42 7.09
CA ARG A 159 18.37 9.98 6.93
C ARG A 159 18.24 8.92 5.84
N MET A 160 18.01 7.67 6.23
CA MET A 160 17.61 6.63 5.31
C MET A 160 16.11 6.70 5.12
N TYR A 161 15.66 7.23 3.98
CA TYR A 161 14.27 7.11 3.56
C TYR A 161 14.11 5.76 2.84
N TYR A 162 13.68 4.74 3.56
CA TYR A 162 13.18 3.52 2.92
C TYR A 162 11.77 3.79 2.43
N CYS A 163 11.60 3.92 1.13
CA CYS A 163 10.27 3.98 0.52
C CYS A 163 9.84 2.53 0.29
N LEU A 164 9.15 1.94 1.26
CA LEU A 164 8.41 0.71 1.04
C LEU A 164 7.40 0.92 -0.09
N PRO A 165 7.26 0.01 -1.06
CA PRO A 165 6.22 0.11 -2.06
C PRO A 165 4.86 0.13 -1.35
N ALA A 166 4.13 1.24 -1.49
CA ALA A 166 2.82 1.41 -0.86
C ALA A 166 1.87 0.27 -1.25
N ALA A 167 2.05 -0.30 -2.46
CA ALA A 167 1.30 -1.45 -2.93
C ALA A 167 1.39 -2.68 -2.00
N ILE A 168 2.53 -2.92 -1.35
CA ILE A 168 2.67 -4.02 -0.38
C ILE A 168 1.83 -3.76 0.86
N SER A 169 1.84 -2.53 1.38
CA SER A 169 1.04 -2.15 2.54
C SER A 169 -0.46 -2.17 2.23
N VAL A 170 -0.86 -1.77 1.01
CA VAL A 170 -2.24 -1.86 0.57
C VAL A 170 -2.68 -3.31 0.46
N LEU A 171 -1.88 -4.18 -0.17
CA LEU A 171 -2.18 -5.60 -0.30
C LEU A 171 -2.29 -6.27 1.08
N GLY A 172 -1.29 -6.04 1.94
CA GLY A 172 -1.22 -6.62 3.28
C GLY A 172 -2.29 -6.11 4.24
N GLY A 173 -2.81 -4.89 4.05
CA GLY A 173 -3.92 -4.35 4.83
C GLY A 173 -5.29 -4.86 4.36
N VAL A 174 -5.49 -5.00 3.04
CA VAL A 174 -6.81 -5.27 2.45
C VAL A 174 -7.11 -6.77 2.34
N ILE A 175 -6.10 -7.63 2.09
CA ILE A 175 -6.31 -9.08 2.05
C ILE A 175 -6.92 -9.63 3.37
N PRO A 176 -6.40 -9.28 4.56
CA PRO A 176 -6.98 -9.77 5.81
C PRO A 176 -8.45 -9.36 5.98
N LEU A 177 -8.81 -8.13 5.60
CA LEU A 177 -10.19 -7.65 5.63
C LEU A 177 -11.08 -8.50 4.71
N ILE A 178 -10.64 -8.73 3.47
CA ILE A 178 -11.34 -9.59 2.51
C ILE A 178 -11.53 -11.00 3.08
N LEU A 179 -10.50 -11.59 3.68
CA LEU A 179 -10.57 -12.94 4.25
C LEU A 179 -11.53 -13.03 5.44
N ILE A 180 -11.64 -11.97 6.25
CA ILE A 180 -12.59 -11.91 7.35
C ILE A 180 -14.03 -11.85 6.81
N SER A 181 -14.30 -11.02 5.81
CA SER A 181 -15.65 -10.83 5.30
C SER A 181 -16.13 -11.92 4.32
N LEU A 182 -15.26 -12.87 3.94
CA LEU A 182 -15.61 -14.06 3.16
C LEU A 182 -16.05 -15.26 4.04
N LYS A 183 -15.90 -15.17 5.37
CA LYS A 183 -16.39 -16.17 6.32
C LYS A 183 -17.87 -15.98 6.60
#